data_AF-A0A2W2LIR8-F1
#
_entry.id   AF-A0A2W2LIR8-F1
#
_cell.length_a   1.000
_cell.length_b   1.000
_cell.length_c   1.000
_cell.angle_alpha   90.00
_cell.angle_beta   90.00
_cell.angle_gamma   90.00
#
_symmetry.space_group_name_H-M   'P 1'
#
loop_
_entity.id
_entity.type
_entity.pdbx_description
1 polymer ?
#
loop_
_entity_poly.entity_id
_entity_poly.type
_entity_poly.pdbx_seq_one_letter_code
_entity_poly.pdbx_strand_id
1 'polypeptide(L)'
;MLSEPRSGRLAAWGNALLSGYASPDDAVLAMVEDDAVHRVEGLPGESGPVGLTLALGRLRTLGASALRVALPAPGHPLGLSGPPEFNARALEAEEAVICHGAAFGLVPQVYEAGPEGDVHAEVVWHVLPVREAPPADVPSLGEAERELAEALREATDALSRLDVAGSGPVAEAAIDAYRARA
;
A
#
# COMPACT_ATOMS: atom_id res chain seq x y z
N MET A 1 3.70 -5.44 -14.46
CA MET A 1 4.57 -5.00 -13.35
C MET A 1 3.62 -4.55 -12.25
N LEU A 2 3.66 -5.15 -11.07
CA LEU A 2 2.83 -4.67 -9.95
C LEU A 2 3.53 -3.43 -9.41
N SER A 3 2.90 -2.26 -9.55
CA SER A 3 3.38 -1.01 -8.96
C SER A 3 3.04 -1.04 -7.48
N GLU A 4 4.03 -0.83 -6.61
CA GLU A 4 3.75 -0.65 -5.19
C GLU A 4 2.99 0.68 -5.00
N PRO A 5 1.84 0.70 -4.29
CA PRO A 5 1.14 1.94 -4.02
C PRO A 5 1.99 2.84 -3.11
N ARG A 6 1.97 4.15 -3.35
CA ARG A 6 2.79 5.13 -2.58
C ARG A 6 2.41 5.13 -1.11
N SER A 7 1.15 4.84 -0.82
CA SER A 7 0.64 4.64 0.54
C SER A 7 1.29 3.45 1.26
N GLY A 8 1.66 2.40 0.53
CA GLY A 8 2.43 1.26 1.03
C GLY A 8 3.82 1.68 1.51
N ARG A 9 4.59 2.35 0.65
CA ARG A 9 5.92 2.88 1.00
C ARG A 9 5.86 3.87 2.15
N LEU A 10 4.91 4.82 2.12
CA LEU A 10 4.71 5.80 3.18
C LEU A 10 4.44 5.13 4.53
N ALA A 11 3.54 4.15 4.58
CA ALA A 11 3.22 3.44 5.80
C ALA A 11 4.39 2.58 6.30
N ALA A 12 5.07 1.84 5.42
CA ALA A 12 6.17 0.96 5.77
C ALA A 12 7.35 1.73 6.37
N TRP A 13 7.88 2.70 5.62
CA TRP A 13 9.02 3.50 6.06
C TRP A 13 8.67 4.49 7.17
N GLY A 14 7.41 4.96 7.21
CA GLY A 14 6.95 5.84 8.27
C GLY A 14 6.88 5.12 9.61
N ASN A 15 6.42 3.87 9.62
CA ASN A 15 6.47 3.03 10.81
C ASN A 15 7.90 2.68 11.22
N ALA A 16 8.80 2.40 10.27
CA ALA A 16 10.21 2.18 10.56
C ALA A 16 10.85 3.41 11.24
N LEU A 17 10.55 4.62 10.75
CA LEU A 17 10.98 5.86 11.38
C LEU A 17 10.37 6.07 12.77
N LEU A 18 9.04 5.91 12.92
CA LEU A 18 8.34 6.09 14.19
C LEU A 18 8.83 5.10 15.27
N SER A 19 9.25 3.91 14.85
CA SER A 19 9.79 2.87 15.72
C SER A 19 11.31 2.96 15.93
N GLY A 20 11.99 3.92 15.29
CA GLY A 20 13.43 4.13 15.42
C GLY A 20 14.31 3.10 14.67
N TYR A 21 13.75 2.37 13.71
CA TYR A 21 14.48 1.41 12.87
C TYR A 21 15.11 2.04 11.62
N ALA A 22 14.73 3.27 11.26
CA ALA A 22 15.29 4.00 10.13
C ALA A 22 15.59 5.46 10.52
N SER A 23 16.62 6.03 9.92
CA SER A 23 16.88 7.47 10.03
C SER A 23 15.79 8.25 9.26
N PRO A 24 15.51 9.52 9.61
CA PRO A 24 14.55 10.32 8.87
C PRO A 24 14.88 10.46 7.38
N ASP A 25 16.17 10.56 7.04
CA ASP A 25 16.63 10.76 5.66
C ASP A 25 16.47 9.48 4.85
N ASP A 26 16.86 8.32 5.39
CA ASP A 26 16.70 7.02 4.71
C ASP A 26 15.23 6.69 4.49
N ALA A 27 14.39 6.93 5.51
CA ALA A 27 12.96 6.69 5.41
C ALA A 27 12.32 7.56 4.32
N VAL A 28 12.65 8.85 4.26
CA VAL A 28 12.09 9.76 3.25
C VAL A 28 12.59 9.41 1.85
N LEU A 29 13.87 9.08 1.69
CA LEU A 29 14.41 8.64 0.41
C LEU A 29 13.67 7.41 -0.13
N ALA A 30 13.42 6.43 0.75
CA ALA A 30 12.72 5.21 0.37
C ALA A 30 11.20 5.39 0.18
N MET A 31 10.58 6.41 0.77
CA MET A 31 9.18 6.78 0.49
C MET A 31 9.01 7.38 -0.90
N VAL A 32 9.92 8.29 -1.27
CA VAL A 32 9.90 9.02 -2.53
C VAL A 32 10.29 8.09 -3.69
N GLU A 33 11.34 7.30 -3.52
CA GLU A 33 11.84 6.38 -4.55
C GLU A 33 12.08 7.10 -5.89
N ASP A 34 11.34 6.72 -6.93
CA ASP A 34 11.46 7.25 -8.29
C ASP A 34 10.62 8.54 -8.51
N ASP A 35 9.82 8.95 -7.52
CA ASP A 35 9.06 10.19 -7.57
C ASP A 35 9.99 11.40 -7.41
N ALA A 36 9.62 12.56 -7.99
CA ALA A 36 10.45 13.76 -7.90
C ALA A 36 10.41 14.38 -6.49
N VAL A 37 9.22 14.49 -5.91
CA VAL A 37 9.04 15.12 -4.60
C VAL A 37 7.72 14.74 -3.95
N HIS A 38 7.75 14.56 -2.63
CA HIS A 38 6.56 14.40 -1.80
C HIS A 38 6.42 15.58 -0.84
N ARG A 39 5.24 16.20 -0.83
CA ARG A 39 4.84 17.25 0.10
C ARG A 39 3.61 16.83 0.90
N VAL A 40 3.42 17.42 2.07
CA VAL A 40 2.27 17.18 2.94
C VAL A 40 1.57 18.51 3.19
N GLU A 41 0.27 18.56 2.92
CA GLU A 41 -0.58 19.74 3.06
C GLU A 41 -1.70 19.49 4.08
N GLY A 42 -2.20 20.55 4.73
CA GLY A 42 -3.29 20.46 5.71
C GLY A 42 -2.86 20.02 7.10
N LEU A 43 -1.55 19.94 7.36
CA LEU A 43 -1.01 19.52 8.64
C LEU A 43 -1.22 20.61 9.73
N PRO A 44 -1.82 20.28 10.89
CA PRO A 44 -2.05 21.27 11.94
C PRO A 44 -0.77 21.97 12.40
N GLY A 45 -0.81 23.30 12.41
CA GLY A 45 0.30 24.16 12.83
C GLY A 45 1.25 24.58 11.70
N GLU A 46 1.05 24.09 10.47
CA GLU A 46 1.80 24.51 9.29
C GLU A 46 0.92 25.38 8.37
N SER A 47 1.48 26.45 7.81
CA SER A 47 0.73 27.41 6.98
C SER A 47 0.68 27.04 5.50
N GLY A 48 1.30 25.93 5.10
CA GLY A 48 1.38 25.49 3.71
C GLY A 48 2.06 24.12 3.60
N PRO A 49 2.30 23.64 2.36
CA PRO A 49 2.88 22.32 2.13
C PRO A 49 4.31 22.20 2.70
N VAL A 50 4.56 21.12 3.43
CA VAL A 50 5.87 20.82 4.04
C VAL A 50 6.46 19.52 3.48
N GLY A 51 7.77 19.31 3.66
CA GLY A 51 8.41 18.03 3.30
C GLY A 51 8.06 16.89 4.25
N LEU A 52 8.21 15.64 3.79
CA LEU A 52 7.89 14.43 4.58
C LEU A 52 8.59 14.38 5.94
N THR A 53 9.88 14.75 6.03
CA THR A 53 10.64 14.74 7.29
C THR A 53 9.97 15.59 8.39
N LEU A 54 9.59 16.82 8.04
CA LEU A 54 8.91 17.73 8.97
C LEU A 54 7.50 17.21 9.30
N ALA A 55 6.78 16.74 8.28
CA ALA A 55 5.43 16.23 8.44
C ALA A 55 5.37 15.04 9.42
N LEU A 56 6.25 14.05 9.27
CA LEU A 56 6.31 12.88 10.16
C LEU A 56 6.71 13.28 11.58
N GLY A 57 7.63 14.23 11.74
CA GLY A 57 7.99 14.76 13.06
C GLY A 57 6.82 15.49 13.76
N ARG A 58 6.01 16.22 12.99
CA ARG A 58 4.79 16.88 13.47
C ARG A 58 3.69 15.89 13.82
N LEU A 59 3.41 14.93 12.95
CA LEU A 59 2.43 13.85 13.21
C LEU A 59 2.79 13.10 14.50
N ARG A 60 4.06 12.78 14.72
CA ARG A 60 4.54 12.20 15.99
C ARG A 60 4.26 13.11 17.19
N THR A 61 4.48 14.41 17.06
CA THR A 61 4.18 15.40 18.11
C THR A 61 2.68 15.49 18.40
N LEU A 62 1.84 15.29 17.37
CA LEU A 62 0.39 15.25 17.46
C LEU A 62 -0.16 13.92 17.99
N GLY A 63 0.70 12.94 18.30
CA GLY A 63 0.32 11.65 18.91
C GLY A 63 0.34 10.44 17.97
N ALA A 64 0.66 10.63 16.68
CA ALA A 64 0.75 9.50 15.76
C ALA A 64 1.88 8.54 16.17
N SER A 65 1.52 7.29 16.46
CA SER A 65 2.44 6.25 16.90
C SER A 65 2.66 5.15 15.86
N ALA A 66 1.75 5.02 14.90
CA ALA A 66 1.86 4.11 13.77
C ALA A 66 1.05 4.63 12.57
N LEU A 67 1.34 4.08 11.40
CA LEU A 67 0.65 4.35 10.14
C LEU A 67 0.06 3.04 9.60
N ARG A 68 -1.17 3.10 9.09
CA ARG A 68 -1.83 1.96 8.46
C ARG A 68 -2.24 2.32 7.03
N VAL A 69 -1.96 1.43 6.08
CA VAL A 69 -2.42 1.58 4.69
C VAL A 69 -3.91 1.22 4.58
N ALA A 70 -4.62 1.96 3.73
CA ALA A 70 -5.96 1.63 3.25
C ALA A 70 -5.96 1.72 1.72
N LEU A 71 -6.44 0.67 1.05
CA LEU A 71 -6.50 0.56 -0.41
C LEU A 71 -7.96 0.35 -0.83
N PRO A 72 -8.80 1.38 -0.73
CA PRO A 72 -10.21 1.26 -1.07
C PRO A 72 -10.40 1.10 -2.58
N ALA A 73 -11.47 0.41 -2.96
CA ALA A 73 -11.92 0.30 -4.34
C ALA A 73 -13.41 0.67 -4.45
N PRO A 74 -13.93 0.99 -5.66
CA PRO A 74 -15.35 1.25 -5.85
C PRO A 74 -16.22 0.11 -5.29
N GLY A 75 -17.11 0.45 -4.34
CA GLY A 75 -17.96 -0.53 -3.64
C GLY A 75 -17.29 -1.27 -2.47
N HIS A 76 -16.01 -1.01 -2.21
CA HIS A 76 -15.21 -1.65 -1.18
C HIS A 76 -14.39 -0.62 -0.36
N PRO A 77 -15.04 0.14 0.54
CA PRO A 77 -14.38 1.17 1.35
C PRO A 77 -13.64 0.59 2.57
N LEU A 78 -13.27 -0.69 2.54
CA LEU A 78 -12.71 -1.37 3.70
C LEU A 78 -11.44 -0.66 4.18
N GLY A 79 -11.32 -0.59 5.51
CA GLY A 79 -10.20 0.05 6.15
C GLY A 79 -10.28 1.58 6.21
N LEU A 80 -11.28 2.24 5.63
CA LEU A 80 -11.51 3.68 5.82
C LEU A 80 -12.28 3.93 7.12
N SER A 81 -11.91 4.99 7.85
CA SER A 81 -12.53 5.33 9.14
C SER A 81 -13.53 6.49 9.07
N GLY A 82 -13.84 7.02 7.87
CA GLY A 82 -14.60 8.28 7.73
C GLY A 82 -13.80 9.49 8.25
N PRO A 83 -14.36 10.72 8.22
CA PRO A 83 -15.68 11.14 7.71
C PRO A 83 -15.86 11.01 6.18
N PRO A 84 -17.06 11.32 5.63
CA PRO A 84 -17.36 11.17 4.20
C PRO A 84 -16.37 11.89 3.26
N GLU A 85 -15.85 13.05 3.68
CA GLU A 85 -14.87 13.80 2.88
C GLU A 85 -13.55 13.04 2.72
N PHE A 86 -13.01 12.49 3.82
CA PHE A 86 -11.83 11.64 3.76
C PHE A 86 -12.09 10.40 2.89
N ASN A 87 -13.25 9.75 3.09
CA ASN A 87 -13.59 8.55 2.32
C ASN A 87 -13.72 8.84 0.82
N ALA A 88 -14.35 9.95 0.44
CA ALA A 88 -14.52 10.34 -0.95
C ALA A 88 -13.16 10.54 -1.63
N ARG A 89 -12.24 11.28 -0.98
CA ARG A 89 -10.89 11.48 -1.53
C ARG A 89 -10.08 10.19 -1.57
N ALA A 90 -10.13 9.38 -0.52
CA ALA A 90 -9.42 8.10 -0.48
C ALA A 90 -9.94 7.12 -1.55
N LEU A 91 -11.25 7.12 -1.83
CA LEU A 91 -11.84 6.33 -2.92
C LEU A 91 -11.44 6.83 -4.30
N GLU A 92 -11.33 8.16 -4.49
CA GLU A 92 -10.87 8.75 -5.74
C GLU A 92 -9.40 8.45 -6.01
N ALA A 93 -8.56 8.48 -4.97
CA ALA A 93 -7.15 8.13 -5.08
C ALA A 93 -6.88 6.63 -5.09
N GLU A 94 -7.86 5.79 -4.72
CA GLU A 94 -7.71 4.34 -4.46
C GLU A 94 -6.65 3.99 -3.39
N GLU A 95 -6.14 4.98 -2.67
CA GLU A 95 -5.16 4.80 -1.60
C GLU A 95 -5.25 5.89 -0.52
N ALA A 96 -4.94 5.48 0.72
CA ALA A 96 -4.78 6.37 1.87
C ALA A 96 -3.87 5.76 2.93
N VAL A 97 -3.35 6.61 3.82
CA VAL A 97 -2.65 6.23 5.05
C VAL A 97 -3.39 6.80 6.24
N ILE A 98 -3.63 5.99 7.27
CA ILE A 98 -4.36 6.38 8.48
C ILE A 98 -3.39 6.36 9.66
N CYS A 99 -3.31 7.45 10.40
CA CYS A 99 -2.52 7.53 11.62
C CYS A 99 -3.21 6.80 12.76
N HIS A 100 -2.43 6.07 13.55
CA HIS A 100 -2.85 5.51 14.83
C HIS A 100 -2.35 6.42 15.97
N GLY A 101 -3.19 6.68 16.97
CA GLY A 101 -2.88 7.62 18.06
C GLY A 101 -3.11 9.09 17.72
N ALA A 102 -3.50 9.40 16.49
CA ALA A 102 -3.96 10.71 16.08
C ALA A 102 -5.04 10.59 14.99
N ALA A 103 -6.09 11.40 15.10
CA ALA A 103 -7.26 11.44 14.22
C ALA A 103 -7.00 12.05 12.83
N PHE A 104 -5.91 11.63 12.16
CA PHE A 104 -5.53 12.09 10.82
C PHE A 104 -5.40 10.95 9.82
N GLY A 105 -5.81 11.22 8.59
CA GLY A 105 -5.56 10.40 7.41
C GLY A 105 -4.88 11.22 6.33
N LEU A 106 -4.05 10.58 5.52
CA LEU A 106 -3.29 11.17 4.44
C LEU A 106 -3.75 10.53 3.13
N VAL A 107 -4.17 11.35 2.17
CA VAL A 107 -4.56 10.90 0.82
C VAL A 107 -3.63 11.53 -0.20
N PRO A 108 -2.99 10.75 -1.09
CA PRO A 108 -2.08 11.29 -2.09
C PRO A 108 -2.85 11.89 -3.26
N GLN A 109 -2.31 12.97 -3.79
CA GLN A 109 -2.67 13.53 -5.09
C GLN A 109 -1.40 13.58 -5.93
N VAL A 110 -1.41 12.91 -7.07
CA VAL A 110 -0.26 12.75 -7.95
C VAL A 110 -0.37 13.73 -9.13
N TYR A 111 0.73 14.40 -9.43
CA TYR A 111 0.88 15.30 -10.57
C TYR A 111 2.04 14.83 -11.44
N GLU A 112 1.89 14.95 -12.75
CA GLU A 112 3.00 14.76 -13.68
C GLU A 112 3.76 16.07 -13.86
N ALA A 113 5.09 16.01 -13.77
CA ALA A 113 5.98 17.15 -13.94
C ALA A 113 7.17 16.76 -14.83
N GLY A 114 7.57 17.67 -15.72
CA GLY A 114 8.73 17.48 -16.61
C GLY A 114 8.38 17.53 -18.10
N PRO A 115 9.40 17.58 -18.98
CA PRO A 115 9.20 17.58 -20.42
C PRO A 115 8.83 16.19 -20.95
N GLU A 116 8.31 16.13 -22.18
CA GLU A 116 8.04 14.87 -22.87
C GLU A 116 9.31 14.01 -22.95
N GLY A 117 9.23 12.77 -22.44
CA GLY A 117 10.36 11.84 -22.36
C GLY A 117 11.16 11.87 -21.05
N ASP A 118 10.85 12.78 -20.13
CA ASP A 118 11.43 12.86 -18.77
C ASP A 118 10.36 13.34 -17.78
N VAL A 119 9.26 12.58 -17.73
CA VAL A 119 8.11 12.86 -16.85
C VAL A 119 8.32 12.17 -15.52
N HIS A 120 8.22 12.95 -14.45
CA HIS A 120 8.30 12.50 -13.07
C HIS A 120 6.96 12.72 -12.37
N ALA A 121 6.72 11.98 -11.30
CA ALA A 121 5.56 12.19 -10.45
C ALA A 121 5.91 13.08 -9.24
N GLU A 122 5.09 14.10 -8.99
CA GLU A 122 5.09 14.86 -7.75
C GLU A 122 3.85 14.49 -6.93
N VAL A 123 4.00 14.34 -5.62
CA VAL A 123 2.93 13.84 -4.75
C VAL A 123 2.64 14.84 -3.64
N VAL A 124 1.38 15.23 -3.50
CA VAL A 124 0.89 16.00 -2.35
C VAL A 124 -0.01 15.11 -1.51
N TRP A 125 0.40 14.88 -0.27
CA TRP A 125 -0.39 14.18 0.74
C TRP A 125 -1.29 15.17 1.47
N HIS A 126 -2.59 15.06 1.24
CA HIS A 126 -3.60 15.86 1.94
C HIS A 126 -3.91 15.23 3.30
N VAL A 127 -3.66 15.97 4.38
CA VAL A 127 -4.04 15.58 5.73
C VAL A 127 -5.50 15.95 5.98
N LEU A 128 -6.34 14.95 6.24
CA LEU A 128 -7.74 15.12 6.56
C LEU A 128 -8.05 14.52 7.94
N PRO A 129 -9.04 15.06 8.67
CA PRO A 129 -9.50 14.43 9.90
C PRO A 129 -10.08 13.05 9.59
N VAL A 130 -9.81 12.08 10.47
CA VAL A 130 -10.45 10.75 10.45
C VAL A 130 -11.11 10.44 11.79
N ARG A 131 -11.98 9.44 11.85
CA ARG A 131 -12.46 8.95 13.15
C ARG A 131 -11.44 8.01 13.76
N GLU A 132 -11.07 8.27 15.02
CA GLU A 132 -10.40 7.29 15.87
C GLU A 132 -11.42 6.23 16.31
N ALA A 133 -11.72 5.31 15.39
CA ALA A 133 -12.50 4.12 15.66
C ALA A 133 -11.66 2.90 15.30
N PRO A 134 -11.89 1.74 15.95
CA PRO A 134 -11.42 0.47 15.42
C PRO A 134 -11.81 0.43 13.94
N PRO A 135 -10.89 0.10 13.03
CA PRO A 135 -11.18 0.18 11.61
C PRO A 135 -12.41 -0.69 11.33
N ALA A 136 -13.44 -0.05 10.78
CA ALA A 136 -14.65 -0.76 10.44
C ALA A 136 -14.27 -1.86 9.44
N ASP A 137 -14.58 -3.10 9.80
CA ASP A 137 -14.67 -4.21 8.87
C ASP A 137 -13.35 -4.67 8.23
N VAL A 138 -12.18 -4.51 8.89
CA VAL A 138 -11.00 -5.28 8.48
C VAL A 138 -11.08 -6.67 9.11
N PRO A 139 -11.00 -7.77 8.33
CA PRO A 139 -10.92 -9.10 8.90
C PRO A 139 -9.76 -9.15 9.90
N SER A 140 -9.99 -9.82 11.01
CA SER A 140 -8.93 -10.15 11.94
C SER A 140 -7.79 -10.88 11.21
N LEU A 141 -6.58 -10.85 11.77
CA LEU A 141 -5.44 -11.56 11.19
C LEU A 141 -5.77 -13.04 10.90
N GLY A 142 -6.48 -13.71 11.81
CA GLY A 142 -6.89 -15.10 11.61
C GLY A 142 -7.92 -15.28 10.47
N GLU A 143 -8.79 -14.30 10.24
CA GLU A 143 -9.69 -14.30 9.09
C GLU A 143 -8.92 -14.08 7.79
N ALA A 144 -7.97 -13.15 7.77
CA ALA A 144 -7.10 -12.90 6.61
C ALA A 144 -6.19 -14.11 6.30
N GLU A 145 -5.61 -14.75 7.32
CA GLU A 145 -4.82 -15.99 7.16
C GLU A 145 -5.68 -17.13 6.60
N ARG A 146 -6.92 -17.25 7.07
CA ARG A 146 -7.87 -18.25 6.55
C ARG A 146 -8.22 -17.99 5.09
N GLU A 147 -8.52 -16.75 4.74
CA GLU A 147 -8.84 -16.35 3.36
C GLU A 147 -7.65 -16.55 2.42
N LEU A 148 -6.43 -16.19 2.85
CA LEU A 148 -5.20 -16.46 2.10
C LEU A 148 -4.97 -17.96 1.89
N ALA A 149 -5.16 -18.77 2.93
CA ALA A 149 -5.00 -20.22 2.84
C ALA A 149 -6.03 -20.85 1.90
N GLU A 150 -7.26 -20.31 1.86
CA GLU A 150 -8.33 -20.74 0.96
C GLU A 150 -7.99 -20.39 -0.49
N ALA A 151 -7.59 -19.13 -0.76
CA ALA A 151 -7.16 -18.68 -2.09
C ALA A 151 -5.95 -19.47 -2.61
N LEU A 152 -4.96 -19.77 -1.75
CA LEU A 152 -3.81 -20.60 -2.12
C LEU A 152 -4.21 -22.03 -2.48
N ARG A 153 -5.17 -22.62 -1.75
CA ARG A 153 -5.67 -23.96 -2.06
C ARG A 153 -6.41 -23.95 -3.40
N GLU A 154 -7.29 -22.99 -3.64
CA GLU A 154 -8.01 -22.86 -4.92
C GLU A 154 -7.06 -22.64 -6.11
N ALA A 155 -6.06 -21.77 -5.94
CA ALA A 155 -5.04 -21.54 -6.96
C ALA A 155 -4.23 -22.80 -7.25
N THR A 156 -3.85 -23.55 -6.22
CA THR A 156 -3.13 -24.82 -6.37
C THR A 156 -4.00 -25.84 -7.11
N ASP A 157 -5.26 -26.00 -6.72
CA ASP A 157 -6.20 -26.90 -7.40
C ASP A 157 -6.39 -26.51 -8.88
N ALA A 158 -6.47 -25.21 -9.17
CA ALA A 158 -6.54 -24.71 -10.54
C ALA A 158 -5.27 -25.05 -11.34
N LEU A 159 -4.07 -24.80 -10.77
CA LEU A 159 -2.80 -25.13 -11.40
C LEU A 159 -2.60 -26.64 -11.62
N SER A 160 -3.04 -27.46 -10.68
CA SER A 160 -3.04 -28.92 -10.81
C SER A 160 -4.01 -29.40 -11.90
N ARG A 161 -5.22 -28.84 -11.98
CA ARG A 161 -6.17 -29.15 -13.07
C ARG A 161 -5.66 -28.75 -14.44
N LEU A 162 -4.92 -27.65 -14.51
CA LEU A 162 -4.27 -27.18 -15.73
C LEU A 162 -3.00 -27.97 -16.07
N ASP A 163 -2.57 -28.87 -15.19
CA ASP A 163 -1.37 -29.70 -15.31
C ASP A 163 -0.12 -28.86 -15.67
N VAL A 164 0.00 -27.67 -15.09
CA VAL A 164 1.08 -26.72 -15.44
C VAL A 164 2.47 -27.28 -15.16
N ALA A 165 2.58 -28.18 -14.16
CA ALA A 165 3.81 -28.89 -13.83
C ALA A 165 3.92 -30.27 -14.49
N GLY A 166 2.88 -30.71 -15.21
CA GLY A 166 2.91 -31.96 -15.95
C GLY A 166 3.87 -31.87 -17.12
N SER A 167 4.59 -32.97 -17.36
CA SER A 167 5.55 -33.04 -18.46
C SER A 167 4.87 -33.15 -19.84
N GLY A 168 3.53 -33.24 -19.85
CA GLY A 168 2.68 -33.25 -21.04
C GLY A 168 2.81 -34.54 -21.86
N PRO A 169 1.92 -34.73 -22.85
CA PRO A 169 1.85 -35.97 -23.63
C PRO A 169 3.13 -36.27 -24.42
N VAL A 170 3.95 -35.26 -24.72
CA VAL A 170 5.24 -35.43 -25.41
C VAL A 170 6.27 -36.12 -24.52
N ALA A 171 6.35 -35.74 -23.24
CA ALA A 171 7.29 -36.37 -22.31
C ALA A 171 6.82 -37.77 -21.88
N GLU A 172 5.51 -37.99 -21.72
CA GLU A 172 4.95 -39.33 -21.51
C GLU A 172 5.29 -40.27 -22.67
N ALA A 173 5.06 -39.83 -23.91
CA ALA A 173 5.42 -40.60 -25.10
C ALA A 173 6.92 -40.91 -25.18
N ALA A 174 7.79 -39.98 -24.75
CA ALA A 174 9.22 -40.20 -24.70
C ALA A 174 9.63 -41.26 -23.65
N ILE A 175 8.98 -41.26 -22.48
CA ILE A 175 9.20 -42.26 -21.42
C ILE A 175 8.73 -43.66 -21.86
N ASP A 176 7.56 -43.75 -22.51
CA ASP A 176 7.04 -45.03 -23.00
C ASP A 176 7.90 -45.61 -24.12
N ALA A 177 8.39 -44.76 -25.03
CA ALA A 177 9.35 -45.15 -26.06
C ALA A 177 10.68 -45.66 -25.46
N TYR A 178 11.11 -45.14 -24.32
CA TYR A 178 12.29 -45.64 -23.60
C TYR A 178 12.01 -47.01 -22.95
N ARG A 179 10.86 -47.17 -22.28
CA ARG A 179 10.46 -48.44 -21.64
C ARG A 179 10.29 -49.59 -22.64
N ALA A 180 9.78 -49.31 -23.84
CA ALA A 180 9.58 -50.31 -24.89
C ALA A 180 10.88 -50.86 -25.51
N ARG A 181 12.05 -50.31 -25.14
CA ARG A 181 13.38 -50.79 -25.59
C ARG A 181 14.04 -51.76 -24.60
N ALA A 182 13.47 -51.93 -23.41
CA ALA A 182 13.91 -52.89 -22.39
C ALA A 182 13.16 -54.22 -22.55
#